data_AF-A0A661C482-F1
#
_entry.id   AF-A0A661C482-F1
#
_cell.length_a   1.000
_cell.length_b   1.000
_cell.length_c   1.000
_cell.angle_alpha   90.00
_cell.angle_beta   90.00
_cell.angle_gamma   90.00
#
_symmetry.space_group_name_H-M   'P 1'
#
loop_
_entity.id
_entity.type
_entity.pdbx_description
1 polymer ?
#
loop_
_entity_poly.entity_id
_entity_poly.type
_entity_poly.pdbx_seq_one_letter_code
_entity_poly.pdbx_strand_id
1 'polypeptide(L)' 'MKITLINKTDKVVMPQNELMTLIKQYFDKFNEGPPIFGMEEDEALEKMRNAISTGKEITDTPDKHIPDGAIL' A
#
# COMPACT_ATOMS: atom_id res chain seq x y z
N MET A 1 18.66 -22.12 -39.29
CA MET A 1 18.93 -21.73 -37.88
C MET A 1 17.62 -21.28 -37.25
N LYS A 2 17.13 -21.97 -36.21
CA LYS A 2 15.92 -21.56 -35.48
C LYS A 2 16.37 -20.67 -34.32
N ILE A 3 15.94 -19.41 -34.34
CA ILE A 3 16.27 -18.42 -33.31
C ILE A 3 15.21 -18.57 -32.22
N THR A 4 15.55 -19.18 -31.09
CA THR A 4 14.65 -19.27 -29.93
C THR A 4 14.70 -17.94 -29.21
N LEU A 5 13.69 -17.10 -29.41
CA LEU A 5 13.47 -15.91 -28.58
C LEU A 5 13.03 -16.38 -27.18
N ILE A 6 13.98 -16.37 -26.24
CA ILE A 6 13.67 -16.42 -24.81
C ILE A 6 13.01 -15.08 -24.43
N ASN A 7 11.69 -14.97 -24.59
CA ASN A 7 10.93 -13.88 -23.98
C ASN A 7 10.90 -14.12 -22.47
N LYS A 8 12.00 -13.70 -21.82
CA LYS A 8 12.11 -13.49 -20.39
C LYS A 8 10.99 -12.53 -20.02
N THR A 9 9.87 -13.10 -19.59
CA THR A 9 8.72 -12.35 -19.09
C THR A 9 9.06 -11.93 -17.67
N ASP A 10 10.13 -11.15 -17.56
CA ASP A 10 10.42 -10.31 -16.42
C ASP A 10 9.40 -9.18 -16.52
N LYS A 11 8.15 -9.48 -16.14
CA LYS A 11 7.08 -8.48 -15.99
C LYS A 11 7.41 -7.62 -14.77
N VAL A 12 8.50 -6.89 -14.85
CA VAL A 12 8.73 -5.71 -14.02
C VAL A 12 8.47 -4.51 -14.93
N VAL A 13 7.22 -4.39 -15.39
CA VAL A 13 6.75 -3.20 -16.10
C VAL A 13 6.41 -2.17 -15.04
N MET A 14 7.46 -1.49 -14.57
CA MET A 14 7.59 -0.07 -14.17
C MET A 14 6.50 0.63 -13.31
N PRO A 15 6.93 1.54 -12.42
CA PRO A 15 6.40 1.74 -11.05
C PRO A 15 5.24 2.75 -10.92
N GLN A 16 4.35 2.90 -11.92
CA GLN A 16 3.18 3.79 -11.77
C GLN A 16 1.88 3.06 -11.40
N ASN A 17 1.83 1.74 -11.58
CA ASN A 17 0.61 0.95 -11.35
C ASN A 17 0.66 0.08 -10.09
N GLU A 18 1.82 -0.07 -9.44
CA GLU A 18 1.94 -0.94 -8.27
C GLU A 18 1.22 -0.36 -7.06
N LEU A 19 1.44 0.93 -6.78
CA LEU A 19 0.75 1.66 -5.72
C LEU A 19 -0.78 1.61 -5.91
N MET A 20 -1.28 1.91 -7.12
CA MET A 20 -2.70 1.80 -7.44
C MET A 20 -3.26 0.38 -7.24
N THR A 21 -2.47 -0.64 -7.59
CA THR A 21 -2.87 -2.05 -7.43
C THR A 21 -2.93 -2.46 -5.97
N LEU A 22 -2.00 -1.96 -5.15
CA LEU A 22 -1.99 -2.19 -3.70
C LEU A 22 -3.11 -1.42 -3.01
N ILE A 23 -3.38 -0.16 -3.40
CA ILE A 23 -4.52 0.62 -2.92
C ILE A 23 -5.83 -0.12 -3.19
N LYS A 24 -6.00 -0.65 -4.42
CA LYS A 24 -7.21 -1.41 -4.77
C LYS A 24 -7.35 -2.69 -3.96
N GLN A 25 -6.26 -3.44 -3.76
CA GLN A 25 -6.27 -4.66 -2.94
C GLN A 25 -6.55 -4.36 -1.46
N TYR A 26 -5.98 -3.27 -0.94
CA TYR A 26 -6.25 -2.82 0.41
C TYR A 26 -7.72 -2.42 0.56
N PHE A 27 -8.27 -1.65 -0.38
CA PHE A 27 -9.68 -1.27 -0.41
C PHE A 27 -10.61 -2.48 -0.52
N ASP A 28 -10.28 -3.49 -1.32
CA ASP A 28 -11.08 -4.72 -1.40
C ASP A 28 -11.11 -5.48 -0.06
N LYS A 29 -9.97 -5.48 0.66
CA LYS A 29 -9.81 -6.25 1.91
C LYS A 29 -10.41 -5.56 3.12
N PHE A 30 -10.25 -4.24 3.24
CA PHE A 30 -10.67 -3.45 4.40
C PHE A 30 -11.92 -2.60 4.12
N ASN A 31 -12.39 -2.57 2.87
CA ASN A 31 -13.45 -1.67 2.39
C ASN A 31 -13.16 -0.17 2.60
N GLU A 32 -11.90 0.17 2.85
CA GLU A 32 -11.43 1.52 3.16
C GLU A 32 -10.13 1.81 2.40
N GLY A 33 -9.91 3.08 2.04
CA GLY A 33 -8.66 3.50 1.40
C GLY A 33 -7.51 3.51 2.40
N PRO A 34 -6.30 3.06 2.02
CA PRO A 34 -5.17 3.07 2.94
C PRO A 34 -4.82 4.52 3.34
N PRO A 35 -4.63 4.81 4.63
CA PRO A 35 -4.29 6.14 5.12
C PRO A 35 -2.81 6.44 4.89
N ILE A 36 -2.39 6.43 3.63
CA ILE A 36 -1.03 6.74 3.17
C ILE A 36 -0.91 8.15 2.61
N PHE A 37 -1.98 8.94 2.73
CA PHE A 37 -2.03 10.29 2.17
C PHE A 37 -1.05 11.20 2.91
N GLY A 38 -0.01 11.65 2.22
CA GLY A 38 1.08 12.44 2.83
C GLY A 38 2.26 11.61 3.35
N MET A 39 2.27 10.29 3.18
CA MET A 39 3.47 9.47 3.34
C MET A 39 4.31 9.46 2.07
N GLU A 40 5.61 9.19 2.20
CA GLU A 40 6.46 8.93 1.04
C GLU A 40 6.00 7.65 0.33
N GLU A 41 6.13 7.63 -1.00
CA GLU A 41 5.64 6.52 -1.83
C GLU A 41 6.24 5.16 -1.42
N ASP A 42 7.56 5.12 -1.18
CA ASP A 42 8.26 3.92 -0.71
C ASP A 42 7.72 3.43 0.66
N GLU A 43 7.49 4.33 1.61
CA GLU A 43 6.91 3.98 2.92
C GLU A 43 5.47 3.48 2.80
N ALA A 44 4.67 4.14 1.96
CA ALA A 44 3.30 3.76 1.68
C ALA A 44 3.22 2.35 1.07
N LEU A 45 4.11 2.05 0.12
CA LEU A 45 4.22 0.73 -0.51
C LEU A 45 4.59 -0.35 0.51
N GLU A 46 5.58 -0.10 1.37
CA GLU A 46 6.00 -1.06 2.39
C GLU A 46 4.88 -1.34 3.38
N LYS A 47 4.22 -0.30 3.89
CA LYS A 47 3.09 -0.42 4.83
C LYS A 47 1.90 -1.14 4.19
N MET A 48 1.56 -0.84 2.93
CA MET A 48 0.50 -1.56 2.22
C MET A 48 0.81 -3.03 2.02
N ARG A 49 2.03 -3.36 1.59
CA ARG A 49 2.45 -4.76 1.44
C ARG A 49 2.35 -5.51 2.77
N ASN A 50 2.80 -4.89 3.86
CA ASN A 50 2.72 -5.48 5.20
C ASN A 50 1.26 -5.64 5.65
N ALA A 51 0.43 -4.62 5.46
CA ALA A 51 -0.99 -4.64 5.83
C ALA A 51 -1.79 -5.70 5.07
N ILE A 52 -1.57 -5.83 3.76
CA ILE A 52 -2.23 -6.84 2.92
C ILE A 52 -1.76 -8.24 3.32
N SER A 53 -0.48 -8.41 3.61
CA SER A 53 0.13 -9.70 4.01
C SER A 53 -0.36 -10.15 5.40
N THR A 54 -0.32 -9.25 6.38
CA THR A 54 -0.74 -9.55 7.77
C THR A 54 -2.24 -9.49 7.97
N GLY A 55 -2.98 -8.85 7.06
CA GLY A 55 -4.40 -8.55 7.23
C GLY A 55 -4.67 -7.51 8.33
N LYS A 56 -3.66 -6.73 8.72
CA LYS A 56 -3.83 -5.60 9.63
C LYS A 56 -3.89 -4.31 8.83
N GLU A 57 -4.91 -3.53 9.05
CA GLU A 57 -5.05 -2.18 8.51
C GLU A 57 -3.83 -1.31 8.88
N ILE A 58 -3.34 -0.51 7.93
CA ILE A 58 -2.37 0.56 8.22
C ILE A 58 -3.04 1.54 9.17
N THR A 59 -2.64 1.55 10.43
CA THR A 59 -3.07 2.59 11.37
C THR A 59 -2.23 3.84 11.13
N ASP A 60 -2.79 4.83 10.43
CA ASP A 60 -2.39 6.22 10.63
C ASP A 60 -3.07 6.66 11.92
N THR A 61 -2.51 6.27 13.06
CA THR A 61 -2.82 7.03 14.27
C THR A 61 -1.99 8.30 14.16
N PRO A 62 -2.56 9.48 13.81
CA PRO A 62 -2.12 10.63 14.55
C PRO A 62 -2.39 10.22 15.98
N ASP A 63 -1.35 10.16 16.81
CA ASP A 63 -1.51 10.01 18.23
C ASP A 63 -2.46 11.14 18.64
N LYS A 64 -3.75 10.83 18.67
CA LYS A 64 -4.78 11.71 19.16
C LYS A 64 -4.64 11.55 20.65
N HIS A 65 -3.54 12.10 21.18
CA HIS A 65 -3.50 12.79 22.45
C HIS A 65 -4.62 13.84 22.36
N ILE A 66 -5.86 13.38 22.47
CA ILE A 66 -6.86 14.17 23.16
C ILE A 66 -6.35 14.11 24.59
N PRO A 67 -5.76 15.18 25.15
CA PRO A 67 -5.56 15.21 26.59
C PRO A 67 -6.94 14.99 27.20
N ASP A 68 -7.07 13.91 27.97
CA ASP A 68 -8.25 13.60 28.76
C ASP A 68 -8.52 14.82 29.65
N GLY A 69 -9.48 15.66 29.24
CA GLY A 69 -9.64 17.00 29.82
C GLY A 69 -10.42 18.02 28.99
N ALA A 70 -10.74 17.75 27.72
CA ALA A 70 -11.67 18.59 26.95
C ALA A 70 -13.13 18.27 27.31
N ILE A 71 -13.52 18.53 28.56
CA ILE A 71 -14.92 18.72 28.94
C ILE A 71 -15.10 20.23 29.17
N LEU A 72 -16.10 20.78 28.45
CA LEU A 72 -16.58 22.16 28.43
C LEU A 72 -16.78 22.80 29.82
#